data_AF-A0A524H1G3-F1
#
_entry.id   AF-A0A524H1G3-F1
#
_cell.length_a   1.000
_cell.length_b   1.000
_cell.length_c   1.000
_cell.angle_alpha   90.00
_cell.angle_beta   90.00
_cell.angle_gamma   90.00
#
_symmetry.space_group_name_H-M   'P 1'
#
loop_
_entity.id
_entity.type
_entity.pdbx_description
1 polymer ?
#
loop_
_entity_poly.entity_id
_entity_poly.type
_entity_poly.pdbx_seq_one_letter_code
_entity_poly.pdbx_strand_id
1 'polypeptide(L)'
;MTHDDIIREKKLPSVNQCVRSKKHNTIWRVIGKKELWLNASDDPKGIECRSTPAVYLYYLRVKGGSPGIFKMLGFTYTLQENTFEANWEVID
;
A
#
# COMPACT_ATOMS: atom_id res chain seq x y z
N MET A 1 7.91 15.09 -7.43
CA MET A 1 7.05 14.32 -6.49
C MET A 1 7.86 13.15 -5.99
N THR A 2 7.96 12.99 -4.67
CA THR A 2 8.84 12.00 -4.04
C THR A 2 8.01 10.99 -3.25
N HIS A 3 8.57 9.81 -2.98
CA HIS A 3 7.96 8.78 -2.15
C HIS A 3 7.60 9.26 -0.74
N ASP A 4 8.39 10.16 -0.15
CA ASP A 4 8.11 10.79 1.15
C ASP A 4 6.77 11.55 1.19
N ASP A 5 6.42 12.25 0.10
CA ASP A 5 5.14 12.97 0.03
C ASP A 5 3.97 11.98 0.09
N ILE A 6 4.11 10.80 -0.54
CA ILE A 6 3.09 9.74 -0.51
C ILE A 6 2.95 9.18 0.90
N ILE A 7 4.07 8.89 1.57
CA ILE A 7 4.05 8.34 2.94
C ILE A 7 3.36 9.33 3.88
N ARG A 8 3.71 10.61 3.80
CA ARG A 8 3.17 11.67 4.66
C ARG A 8 1.68 11.92 4.38
N GLU A 9 1.30 12.10 3.12
CA GLU A 9 -0.08 12.43 2.76
C GLU A 9 -1.04 11.26 2.94
N LYS A 10 -0.61 10.04 2.64
CA LYS A 10 -1.44 8.83 2.81
C LYS A 10 -1.37 8.24 4.21
N LYS A 11 -0.59 8.86 5.10
CA LYS A 11 -0.33 8.40 6.47
C LYS A 11 0.02 6.91 6.50
N LEU A 12 0.90 6.50 5.57
CA LEU A 12 1.25 5.10 5.44
C LEU A 12 1.95 4.61 6.71
N PRO A 13 1.61 3.42 7.21
CA PRO A 13 2.21 2.85 8.40
C PRO A 13 3.68 2.50 8.14
N SER A 14 4.48 2.58 9.20
CA SER A 14 5.86 2.12 9.22
C SER A 14 5.94 0.61 9.24
N VAL A 15 7.11 0.09 8.85
CA VAL A 15 7.41 -1.34 9.01
C VAL A 15 7.30 -1.70 10.50
N ASN A 16 6.73 -2.88 10.76
CA ASN A 16 6.36 -3.45 12.04
C ASN A 16 5.07 -2.92 12.69
N GLN A 17 4.47 -1.83 12.20
CA GLN A 17 3.16 -1.40 12.72
C GLN A 17 2.05 -2.37 12.33
N CYS A 18 1.03 -2.46 13.19
CA CYS A 18 -0.15 -3.27 12.95
C CYS A 18 -1.28 -2.40 12.38
N VAL A 19 -1.97 -2.95 11.38
CA VAL A 19 -3.17 -2.38 10.78
C VAL A 19 -4.32 -3.37 10.81
N ARG A 20 -5.53 -2.84 10.95
CA ARG A 20 -6.77 -3.58 10.87
C ARG A 20 -7.44 -3.34 9.52
N SER A 21 -7.82 -4.40 8.83
CA SER A 21 -8.67 -4.31 7.65
C SER A 21 -10.08 -3.96 8.09
N LYS A 22 -10.61 -2.83 7.59
CA LYS A 22 -11.98 -2.38 7.89
C LYS A 22 -13.03 -3.34 7.34
N LYS A 23 -12.81 -3.87 6.13
CA LYS A 23 -13.76 -4.75 5.43
C LYS A 23 -13.88 -6.14 6.07
N HIS A 24 -12.75 -6.72 6.47
CA HIS A 24 -12.70 -8.12 6.92
C HIS A 24 -12.39 -8.28 8.40
N ASN A 25 -12.26 -7.16 9.13
CA ASN A 25 -11.96 -7.15 10.55
C ASN A 25 -10.74 -8.00 10.95
N THR A 26 -9.68 -7.96 10.13
CA THR A 26 -8.48 -8.80 10.32
C THR A 26 -7.26 -7.96 10.58
N ILE A 27 -6.31 -8.49 11.34
CA ILE A 27 -5.12 -7.75 11.78
C ILE A 27 -3.92 -8.21 10.95
N TRP A 28 -3.18 -7.23 10.45
CA TRP A 28 -2.03 -7.38 9.58
C TRP A 28 -0.87 -6.55 10.11
N ARG A 29 0.35 -7.06 9.98
CA ARG A 29 1.59 -6.34 10.29
C ARG A 29 2.24 -5.93 8.98
N VAL A 30 2.69 -4.69 8.89
CA VAL A 30 3.56 -4.24 7.80
C VAL A 30 4.93 -4.88 8.00
N ILE A 31 5.38 -5.72 7.07
CA ILE A 31 6.66 -6.42 7.17
C ILE A 31 7.74 -5.84 6.25
N GLY A 32 7.36 -4.93 5.36
CA GLY A 32 8.30 -4.26 4.48
C GLY A 32 7.64 -3.17 3.66
N LYS A 33 8.46 -2.28 3.12
CA LYS A 33 8.05 -1.27 2.14
C LYS A 33 9.04 -1.26 0.97
N LYS A 34 8.57 -0.93 -0.21
CA LYS A 34 9.40 -0.72 -1.40
C LYS A 34 8.92 0.50 -2.16
N GLU A 35 9.88 1.34 -2.54
CA GLU A 35 9.64 2.51 -3.38
C GLU A 35 9.66 2.08 -4.86
N LEU A 36 8.63 2.47 -5.59
CA LEU A 36 8.41 2.11 -6.98
C LEU A 36 8.22 3.38 -7.82
N TRP A 37 8.67 3.31 -9.07
CA TRP A 37 8.31 4.25 -10.12
C TRP A 37 7.44 3.49 -11.11
N LEU A 38 6.14 3.78 -11.12
CA LEU A 38 5.20 3.18 -12.05
C LEU A 38 5.31 3.91 -13.38
N ASN A 39 5.72 3.20 -14.42
CA ASN A 39 5.68 3.72 -15.78
C ASN A 39 4.27 3.53 -16.31
N ALA A 40 3.66 4.58 -16.84
CA ALA A 40 2.48 4.42 -17.69
C ALA A 40 2.94 3.72 -18.97
N SER A 41 2.71 2.41 -19.08
CA SER A 41 3.00 1.69 -20.32
C SER A 41 1.93 1.98 -21.37
N ASP A 42 2.43 2.43 -22.53
CA ASP A 42 1.85 2.42 -23.88
C ASP A 42 0.56 3.21 -24.14
N ASP A 43 0.72 4.53 -24.33
CA ASP A 43 -0.11 5.25 -25.30
C ASP A 43 0.79 5.71 -26.48
N PRO A 44 0.52 5.32 -27.74
CA PRO A 44 1.40 5.54 -28.90
C PRO A 44 1.47 7.01 -29.38
N LYS A 45 1.00 7.97 -28.57
CA LYS A 45 1.07 9.40 -28.88
C LYS A 45 1.75 10.18 -27.77
N GLY A 46 3.09 10.12 -27.77
CA GLY A 46 3.99 11.25 -27.53
C GLY A 46 3.59 12.34 -26.54
N ILE A 47 3.03 12.01 -25.37
CA ILE A 47 2.83 12.93 -24.26
C ILE A 47 3.49 12.32 -23.05
N GLU A 48 4.73 12.77 -22.80
CA GLU A 48 5.53 12.62 -21.59
C GLU A 48 5.30 11.35 -20.76
N CYS A 49 6.26 10.41 -20.79
CA CYS A 49 6.33 9.29 -19.86
C CYS A 49 6.40 9.79 -18.40
N ARG A 50 5.26 10.10 -17.79
CA ARG A 50 5.17 10.54 -16.39
C ARG A 50 5.28 9.31 -15.51
N SER A 51 6.50 8.95 -15.13
CA SER A 51 6.73 7.96 -14.08
C SER A 51 6.06 8.44 -12.80
N THR A 52 5.08 7.69 -12.30
CA THR A 52 4.33 8.03 -11.09
C THR A 52 5.00 7.37 -9.89
N PRO A 53 5.42 8.13 -8.86
CA PRO A 53 5.97 7.53 -7.66
C PRO A 53 4.89 6.74 -6.92
N ALA A 54 5.27 5.60 -6.37
CA ALA A 54 4.38 4.73 -5.63
C ALA A 54 5.13 4.02 -4.49
N VAL A 55 4.42 3.71 -3.41
CA VAL A 55 4.94 2.95 -2.27
C VAL A 55 4.21 1.62 -2.20
N TYR A 56 4.96 0.52 -2.27
CA TYR A 56 4.44 -0.82 -2.08
C TYR A 56 4.65 -1.25 -0.63
N LEU A 57 3.58 -1.67 0.06
CA LEU A 57 3.66 -2.23 1.41
C LEU A 57 3.38 -3.72 1.38
N TYR A 58 4.21 -4.48 2.10
CA TYR A 58 4.04 -5.90 2.35
C TYR A 58 3.36 -6.10 3.69
N TYR A 59 2.30 -6.90 3.72
CA TYR A 59 1.51 -7.18 4.91
C TYR A 59 1.53 -8.66 5.22
N LEU A 60 1.73 -9.00 6.49
CA LEU A 60 1.60 -10.34 7.04
C LEU A 60 0.40 -10.40 7.98
N ARG A 61 -0.51 -11.34 7.76
CA ARG A 61 -1.67 -11.53 8.62
C ARG A 61 -1.24 -12.06 9.99
N VAL A 62 -1.66 -11.36 11.04
CA VAL A 62 -1.37 -11.72 12.43
C VAL A 62 -2.60 -12.37 13.09
N LYS A 63 -3.81 -11.87 12.79
CA LYS A 63 -5.04 -12.37 13.43
C LYS A 63 -6.26 -12.33 12.51
N GLY A 64 -7.13 -13.31 12.71
CA GLY A 64 -8.40 -13.48 12.01
C GLY A 64 -8.25 -14.20 10.66
N GLY A 65 -9.38 -14.58 10.09
CA GLY A 65 -9.45 -15.25 8.78
C GLY A 65 -9.73 -16.73 8.80
N SER A 66 -10.08 -17.24 7.63
CA SER A 66 -10.32 -18.65 7.39
C SER A 66 -9.00 -19.41 7.15
N PRO A 67 -8.87 -20.64 7.65
CA PRO A 67 -7.74 -21.51 7.30
C PRO A 67 -7.69 -21.71 5.78
N GLY A 68 -6.48 -21.66 5.20
CA GLY A 68 -6.23 -21.82 3.76
C GLY A 68 -6.09 -20.52 2.95
N ILE A 69 -6.37 -19.35 3.53
CA ILE A 69 -6.16 -18.05 2.86
C ILE A 69 -4.71 -17.59 3.03
N PHE A 70 -4.08 -17.11 1.95
CA PHE A 70 -2.72 -16.58 1.94
C PHE A 70 -2.49 -15.61 3.11
N LYS A 71 -1.41 -15.86 3.86
CA LYS A 71 -0.99 -15.06 5.01
C LYS A 71 -0.32 -13.75 4.62
N MET A 72 0.02 -13.55 3.35
CA MET A 72 0.71 -12.37 2.86
C MET A 72 -0.15 -11.62 1.83
N LEU A 73 -0.11 -10.29 1.90
CA LEU A 73 -0.68 -9.38 0.92
C LEU A 73 0.34 -8.30 0.60
N GLY A 74 0.18 -7.67 -0.55
CA GLY A 74 0.87 -6.42 -0.80
C GLY A 74 0.04 -5.47 -1.62
N PHE A 75 0.15 -4.18 -1.27
CA PHE A 75 -0.60 -3.11 -1.89
C PHE A 75 0.33 -2.00 -2.34
N THR A 76 0.07 -1.49 -3.53
CA THR A 76 0.71 -0.31 -4.08
C THR A 76 -0.14 0.92 -3.73
N TYR A 77 0.51 1.96 -3.23
CA TYR A 77 -0.10 3.24 -2.92
C TYR A 77 0.51 4.32 -3.79
N THR A 78 -0.32 5.04 -4.52
CA THR A 78 0.05 6.25 -5.25
C THR A 78 -0.59 7.46 -4.57
N LEU A 79 -0.15 8.67 -4.90
CA LEU A 79 -0.77 9.88 -4.36
C LEU A 79 -2.23 10.06 -4.85
N GLN A 80 -2.53 9.61 -6.07
CA GLN A 80 -3.85 9.78 -6.68
C GLN A 80 -4.91 8.88 -6.02
N GLU A 81 -4.53 7.68 -5.60
CA GLU A 81 -5.47 6.71 -5.01
C GLU A 81 -5.52 6.84 -3.49
N ASN A 82 -6.70 7.14 -2.91
CA ASN A 82 -6.85 7.31 -1.46
C ASN A 82 -7.17 6.01 -0.70
N THR A 83 -6.57 4.91 -1.13
CA THR A 83 -7.00 3.56 -0.75
C THR A 83 -6.53 3.12 0.63
N PHE A 84 -5.50 3.73 1.23
CA PHE A 84 -5.01 3.29 2.55
C PHE A 84 -6.06 3.48 3.64
N GLU A 85 -6.42 4.73 3.97
CA GLU A 85 -7.38 5.05 5.04
C GLU A 85 -8.79 4.48 4.76
N ALA A 86 -9.14 4.25 3.50
CA ALA A 86 -10.41 3.63 3.13
C ALA A 86 -10.48 2.13 3.52
N ASN A 87 -9.35 1.42 3.44
CA ASN A 87 -9.30 -0.04 3.66
C ASN A 87 -8.72 -0.44 5.01
N TRP A 88 -7.86 0.41 5.59
CA TRP A 88 -7.02 0.10 6.73
C TRP A 88 -7.16 1.13 7.84
N GLU A 89 -6.92 0.69 9.06
CA GLU A 89 -6.82 1.50 10.27
C GLU A 89 -5.54 1.10 11.00
N VAL A 90 -4.70 2.06 11.35
CA VAL A 90 -3.51 1.80 12.19
C VAL A 90 -3.98 1.58 13.62
N ILE A 91 -3.52 0.50 14.26
CA ILE A 91 -3.97 0.11 15.61
C ILE A 91 -2.83 0.08 16.65
N ASP A 92 -1.63 0.55 16.26
CA ASP A 92 -0.41 0.57 17.09
C ASP A 92 0.36 1.89 16.87
#